data_AF-A0A0Q8XH57-F1
#
_entry.id   AF-A0A0Q8XH57-F1
#
_cell.length_a   1.000
_cell.length_b   1.000
_cell.length_c   1.000
_cell.angle_alpha   90.00
_cell.angle_beta   90.00
_cell.angle_gamma   90.00
#
_symmetry.space_group_name_H-M   'P 1'
#
loop_
_entity.id
_entity.type
_entity.pdbx_description
1 polymer ?
#
loop_
_entity_poly.entity_id
_entity_poly.type
_entity_poly.pdbx_seq_one_letter_code
_entity_poly.pdbx_strand_id
1 'polypeptide(L)' 'MKGFAYVFSWFAGRLRCVGGKHDRSEKHIERAGNDDRFVSKCRFCGTPMRRRAKRDWVVISRAEYRDVRRDAAGRSVLAP' A
#
# COMPACT_ATOMS: atom_id res chain seq x y z
N MET A 1 13.77 -26.55 11.39
CA MET A 1 14.04 -25.13 11.71
C MET A 1 13.77 -24.22 10.51
N LYS A 2 12.51 -23.91 10.17
CA LYS A 2 12.16 -23.04 9.01
C LYS A 2 11.40 -21.76 9.40
N GLY A 3 10.91 -21.66 10.63
CA GLY A 3 10.16 -20.48 11.12
C GLY A 3 11.05 -19.28 11.50
N PHE A 4 12.26 -19.54 12.02
CA PHE A 4 13.11 -18.47 12.57
C PHE A 4 13.63 -17.51 11.49
N ALA A 5 14.12 -18.03 10.35
CA ALA A 5 14.59 -17.21 9.24
C ALA A 5 13.50 -16.30 8.64
N TYR A 6 12.23 -16.72 8.68
CA TYR A 6 11.11 -15.94 8.17
C TYR A 6 10.83 -14.69 9.01
N VAL A 7 10.97 -14.81 10.33
CA VAL A 7 10.79 -13.71 11.29
C VAL A 7 11.90 -12.68 11.14
N PHE A 8 13.17 -13.10 11.06
CA PHE A 8 14.29 -12.17 10.86
C PHE A 8 14.22 -11.43 9.51
N SER A 9 13.77 -12.11 8.45
CA SER A 9 13.56 -11.47 7.15
C SER A 9 12.43 -10.42 7.18
N TRP A 10 11.37 -10.67 7.98
CA TRP A 10 10.32 -9.69 8.23
C TRP A 10 10.83 -8.45 8.98
N PHE A 11 11.65 -8.65 10.02
CA PHE A 11 12.24 -7.55 10.79
C PHE A 11 13.24 -6.72 9.96
N ALA A 12 14.10 -7.36 9.16
CA ALA A 12 15.01 -6.65 8.26
C ALA A 12 14.26 -5.82 7.20
N GLY A 13 13.17 -6.36 6.64
CA GLY A 13 12.29 -5.61 5.74
C GLY A 13 11.62 -4.41 6.42
N ARG A 14 11.26 -4.55 7.71
CA ARG A 14 10.66 -3.47 8.51
C ARG A 14 11.67 -2.37 8.85
N LEU A 15 12.94 -2.70 9.10
CA LEU A 15 14.00 -1.69 9.28
C LEU A 15 14.22 -0.85 8.02
N ARG A 16 14.15 -1.46 6.84
CA ARG A 16 14.19 -0.71 5.56
C ARG A 16 13.01 0.24 5.40
N CYS A 17 11.83 -0.14 5.92
CA CYS A 17 10.66 0.73 5.95
C CYS A 17 10.87 1.96 6.83
N VAL A 18 11.58 1.84 7.96
CA VAL A 18 11.91 2.99 8.81
C VAL A 18 12.83 3.97 8.08
N GLY A 19 13.75 3.45 7.25
CA GLY A 19 14.58 4.25 6.34
C GLY A 19 13.87 4.78 5.09
N GLY A 20 12.53 4.69 5.02
CA GLY A 20 11.73 5.20 3.90
C GLY A 20 11.72 4.31 2.65
N LYS A 21 12.39 3.16 2.66
CA LYS A 21 12.37 2.20 1.54
C LYS A 21 11.26 1.18 1.75
N HIS A 22 10.18 1.33 0.98
CA HIS A 22 9.00 0.48 1.07
C HIS A 22 8.81 -0.35 -0.20
N ASP A 23 8.73 -1.66 -0.03
CA ASP A 23 8.37 -2.59 -1.11
C ASP A 23 6.87 -2.80 -1.18
N ARG A 24 6.30 -2.57 -2.37
CA ARG A 24 4.86 -2.79 -2.63
C ARG A 24 4.49 -4.27 -2.50
N SER A 25 3.27 -4.54 -2.06
CA SER A 25 2.70 -5.87 -2.04
C SER A 25 1.86 -6.12 -3.30
N GLU A 26 2.35 -6.98 -4.20
CA GLU A 26 1.63 -7.32 -5.45
C GLU A 26 0.26 -7.97 -5.19
N LYS A 27 0.15 -8.74 -4.10
CA LYS A 27 -1.09 -9.40 -3.68
C LYS A 27 -2.18 -8.42 -3.19
N HIS A 28 -1.81 -7.20 -2.84
CA HIS A 28 -2.72 -6.19 -2.31
C HIS A 28 -2.84 -4.98 -3.23
N ILE A 29 -2.51 -5.12 -4.52
CA ILE A 29 -2.76 -4.06 -5.49
C ILE A 29 -4.26 -4.01 -5.76
N GLU A 30 -4.88 -2.91 -5.37
CA GLU A 30 -6.29 -2.62 -5.61
C GLU A 30 -6.36 -1.48 -6.63
N ARG A 31 -7.18 -1.64 -7.68
CA ARG A 31 -7.47 -0.55 -8.61
C ARG A 31 -8.46 0.40 -7.93
N ALA A 32 -8.13 1.68 -7.99
CA ALA A 32 -8.91 2.72 -7.37
C ALA A 32 -9.81 3.43 -8.40
N GLY A 33 -11.01 2.88 -8.59
CA GLY A 33 -12.05 3.48 -9.42
C GLY A 33 -11.88 3.14 -10.90
N ASN A 34 -12.50 3.97 -11.75
CA ASN A 34 -12.42 3.83 -13.21
C ASN A 34 -11.10 4.37 -13.79
N ASP A 35 -10.34 5.15 -13.01
CA ASP A 35 -9.05 5.69 -13.44
C ASP A 35 -7.91 4.67 -13.34
N ASP A 36 -6.75 4.98 -13.93
CA ASP A 36 -5.48 4.25 -13.75
C ASP A 36 -4.82 4.51 -12.38
N ARG A 37 -5.62 4.84 -11.36
CA ARG A 37 -5.16 4.99 -9.97
C ARG A 37 -5.11 3.60 -9.34
N PHE A 38 -3.98 3.26 -8.74
CA PHE A 38 -3.81 1.99 -8.02
C PHE A 38 -3.27 2.28 -6.63
N VAL A 39 -3.79 1.56 -5.64
CA VAL A 39 -3.29 1.59 -4.27
C VAL A 39 -2.83 0.22 -3.85
N SER A 40 -1.88 0.19 -2.92
CA SER A 40 -1.33 -1.02 -2.35
C SER A 40 -0.86 -0.74 -0.92
N LYS A 41 -0.30 -1.76 -0.28
CA LYS A 41 0.32 -1.66 1.03
C LYS A 41 1.74 -2.20 0.94
N CYS A 42 2.64 -1.66 1.76
CA CYS A 42 3.97 -2.23 1.88
C CYS A 42 3.89 -3.65 2.43
N ARG A 43 4.62 -4.60 1.82
CA ARG A 43 4.63 -6.02 2.23
C ARG A 43 5.11 -6.23 3.67
N PHE A 44 5.98 -5.36 4.18
CA PHE A 44 6.66 -5.54 5.47
C PHE A 44 6.03 -4.74 6.62
N CYS A 45 5.71 -3.46 6.39
CA CYS A 45 5.15 -2.58 7.42
C CYS A 45 3.65 -2.31 7.27
N GLY A 46 3.05 -2.66 6.12
CA GLY A 46 1.64 -2.39 5.85
C GLY A 46 1.32 -0.93 5.52
N THR A 47 2.32 -0.04 5.47
CA THR A 47 2.14 1.37 5.13
C THR A 47 1.43 1.51 3.77
N PRO A 48 0.42 2.40 3.65
CA PRO A 48 -0.30 2.57 2.40
C PRO A 48 0.59 3.21 1.33
N MET A 49 0.41 2.77 0.10
CA MET A 49 1.15 3.25 -1.06
C MET A 49 0.20 3.49 -2.22
N ARG A 50 0.47 4.51 -3.04
CA ARG A 50 -0.18 4.67 -4.34
C ARG A 50 0.80 4.56 -5.48
N ARG A 51 0.28 4.11 -6.60
CA ARG A 51 0.99 4.13 -7.87
C ARG A 51 1.04 5.54 -8.42
N ARG A 52 2.25 6.07 -8.61
CA ARG A 52 2.48 7.33 -9.34
C ARG A 52 2.71 7.06 -10.83
N ALA A 53 3.43 5.98 -11.17
CA ALA A 53 3.67 5.54 -12.54
C ALA A 53 3.73 4.01 -12.63
N LYS A 54 3.89 3.44 -13.84
CA LYS A 54 3.81 1.99 -14.07
C LYS A 54 4.64 1.16 -13.07
N ARG A 55 5.85 1.64 -12.74
CA ARG A 55 6.79 1.01 -11.79
C ARG A 55 7.04 1.84 -10.52
N ASP A 56 6.53 3.06 -10.44
CA ASP A 56 6.80 3.99 -9.34
C ASP A 56 5.66 4.03 -8.34
N TRP A 57 5.99 3.84 -7.07
CA TRP A 57 5.04 3.76 -5.96
C TRP A 57 5.53 4.62 -4.83
N VAL A 58 4.65 5.47 -4.33
CA VAL A 58 4.95 6.41 -3.26
C VAL A 58 4.12 6.05 -2.04
N VAL A 59 4.71 6.22 -0.86
CA VAL A 59 3.99 6.15 0.41
C VAL A 59 3.01 7.31 0.47
N ILE A 60 1.81 7.02 0.94
CA ILE A 60 0.76 8.03 1.14
C ILE A 60 0.24 7.97 2.56
N SER A 61 -0.39 9.07 2.97
CA SER A 61 -1.05 9.12 4.28
C SER A 61 -2.22 8.14 4.33
N ARG A 62 -2.61 7.75 5.55
CA ARG A 62 -3.79 6.91 5.75
C ARG A 62 -5.09 7.58 5.32
N ALA A 63 -5.15 8.92 5.40
CA ALA A 63 -6.28 9.71 4.93
C ALA A 63 -6.38 9.63 3.41
N GLU A 64 -5.27 9.86 2.70
CA GLU A 64 -5.20 9.75 1.23
C GLU A 64 -5.52 8.32 0.77
N TYR A 65 -5.05 7.29 1.48
CA TYR A 65 -5.39 5.90 1.14
C TYR A 65 -6.89 5.63 1.25
N ARG A 66 -7.54 6.14 2.30
CA ARG A 66 -9.00 6.01 2.47
C ARG A 66 -9.76 6.74 1.38
N ASP A 67 -9.33 7.95 1.04
CA ASP A 67 -9.95 8.78 0.00
C ASP A 67 -9.90 8.08 -1.36
N VAL A 68 -8.72 7.60 -1.76
CA VAL A 68 -8.54 6.86 -3.02
C VAL A 68 -9.32 5.55 -3.03
N ARG A 69 -9.42 4.82 -1.90
CA ARG A 69 -10.30 3.64 -1.79
C ARG A 69 -11.79 3.99 -1.83
N ARG A 70 -12.18 5.16 -1.32
CA ARG A 70 -13.56 5.62 -1.32
C ARG A 70 -14.00 6.03 -2.71
N ASP A 71 -13.13 6.72 -3.45
CA ASP A 71 -13.29 6.96 -4.89
C ASP A 71 -13.44 5.63 -5.65
N ALA A 72 -12.66 4.62 -5.26
CA ALA A 72 -12.71 3.29 -5.86
C ALA A 72 -14.03 2.54 -5.64
N ALA A 73 -14.58 2.65 -4.43
CA ALA A 73 -15.85 2.05 -4.06
C ALA A 73 -17.05 2.73 -4.75
N GLY A 74 -16.80 3.76 -5.56
CA GLY A 74 -17.83 4.60 -6.12
C GLY A 74 -18.38 5.54 -5.06
N ARG A 75 -18.57 6.79 -5.47
CA ARG A 75 -19.44 7.76 -4.81
C ARG A 75 -20.83 7.13 -4.58
N SER A 76 -21.00 6.46 -3.45
CA SER A 76 -22.25 5.92 -2.93
C SER A 76 -22.65 6.61 -1.62
N VAL A 77 -22.00 7.74 -1.29
CA VAL A 77 -22.37 8.60 -0.16
C VAL A 77 -22.44 10.05 -0.65
N LEU A 78 -23.54 10.37 -1.33
CA LEU A 78 -24.19 11.66 -1.12
C LEU A 78 -24.98 11.52 0.19
N ALA A 79 -24.65 12.32 1.19
CA ALA A 79 -25.59 12.82 2.21
C ALA A 79 -24.85 13.93 3.01
N PRO A 80 -25.47 15.09 3.22
CA PRO A 80 -26.42 15.30 4.31
C PRO A 80 -27.78 14.67 4.03
#